data_AF-A0A2N1QKT2-F1
#
_entry.id   AF-A0A2N1QKT2-F1
#
_cell.length_a   1.000
_cell.length_b   1.000
_cell.length_c   1.000
_cell.angle_alpha   90.00
_cell.angle_beta   90.00
_cell.angle_gamma   90.00
#
_symmetry.space_group_name_H-M   'P 1'
#
loop_
_entity.id
_entity.type
_entity.pdbx_description
1 polymer ?
#
loop_
_entity_poly.entity_id
_entity_poly.type
_entity_poly.pdbx_seq_one_letter_code
_entity_poly.pdbx_strand_id
1 'polypeptide(L)'
;IRADLEAEGIKFHTETDTESAVQYLASVYCGDPKEAIVKLTKRIRGAFALVIMFHDKPNEIWVARKGSPLVVGHAGEEGFCASDPTALLEFTRDVWFMDDDEIAMISKGGCTFYDFDGNPHEKESMHLDWEAAMTSRGNYPHFMLKEIHEQPEVVTHTLLGRVASNRVDLSHELDWTPEQISGWKKIHFVACGTSHYATMVAARIMEEVGNFEIRTEVASEYRYRNIPIGPDTLAVFVSQSGETADTLHAARLAKAKGAKCIVVTNVRGSTIHREVGEALITPAGPEIGVAATKTFMAQITVLTLLGLYLSKLKNELCPETEQRIVSALMDIPAKLASILEKEKEIEAVARNFA
;
A
#
# COMPACT_ATOMS: atom_id res chain seq x y z
N ILE A 1 -31.02 -10.23 -1.37
CA ILE A 1 -31.25 -8.76 -1.39
C ILE A 1 -32.13 -8.42 -2.58
N ARG A 2 -31.63 -8.40 -3.81
CA ARG A 2 -32.44 -8.04 -5.00
C ARG A 2 -33.77 -8.80 -5.08
N ALA A 3 -33.72 -10.13 -5.09
CA ALA A 3 -34.92 -10.96 -5.16
C ALA A 3 -35.91 -10.71 -4.01
N ASP A 4 -35.42 -10.40 -2.81
CA ASP A 4 -36.28 -10.08 -1.65
C ASP A 4 -37.00 -8.75 -1.87
N LEU A 5 -36.28 -7.72 -2.31
CA LEU A 5 -36.81 -6.39 -2.57
C LEU A 5 -37.75 -6.38 -3.80
N GLU A 6 -37.45 -7.16 -4.84
CA GLU A 6 -38.34 -7.35 -5.98
C GLU A 6 -39.67 -8.01 -5.56
N ALA A 7 -39.63 -8.96 -4.61
CA ALA A 7 -40.84 -9.57 -4.06
C ALA A 7 -41.68 -8.58 -3.23
N GLU A 8 -41.05 -7.56 -2.64
CA GLU A 8 -41.70 -6.43 -1.97
C GLU A 8 -42.22 -5.35 -2.95
N GLY A 9 -42.02 -5.56 -4.26
CA GLY A 9 -42.50 -4.67 -5.33
C GLY A 9 -41.54 -3.54 -5.72
N ILE A 10 -40.32 -3.54 -5.18
CA ILE A 10 -39.28 -2.56 -5.53
C ILE A 10 -38.72 -2.89 -6.93
N LYS A 11 -38.69 -1.88 -7.80
CA LYS A 11 -38.19 -2.01 -9.17
C LYS A 11 -36.70 -1.68 -9.25
N PHE A 12 -35.96 -2.51 -9.97
CA PHE A 12 -34.56 -2.31 -10.29
C PHE A 12 -34.40 -1.86 -11.75
N HIS A 13 -33.43 -0.99 -12.00
CA HIS A 13 -33.18 -0.36 -13.29
C HIS A 13 -31.84 -0.77 -13.92
N THR A 14 -30.96 -1.41 -13.15
CA THR A 14 -29.64 -1.85 -13.56
C THR A 14 -29.42 -3.31 -13.17
N GLU A 15 -28.31 -3.88 -13.64
CA GLU A 15 -27.83 -5.22 -13.25
C GLU A 15 -26.74 -5.15 -12.17
N THR A 16 -26.47 -3.95 -11.63
CA THR A 16 -25.40 -3.74 -10.66
C THR A 16 -25.82 -4.23 -9.27
N ASP A 17 -24.86 -4.81 -8.55
CA ASP A 17 -24.96 -5.09 -7.12
C ASP A 17 -25.08 -3.80 -6.29
N THR A 18 -24.45 -2.70 -6.73
CA THR A 18 -24.58 -1.37 -6.13
C THR A 18 -26.03 -0.93 -5.98
N GLU A 19 -26.89 -1.14 -7.00
CA GLU A 19 -28.30 -0.78 -6.90
C GLU A 19 -29.02 -1.57 -5.81
N SER A 20 -28.61 -2.82 -5.53
CA SER A 20 -29.16 -3.60 -4.40
C SER A 20 -28.88 -2.95 -3.05
N ALA A 21 -27.72 -2.32 -2.88
CA ALA A 21 -27.40 -1.57 -1.68
C ALA A 21 -28.26 -0.29 -1.56
N VAL A 22 -28.41 0.46 -2.66
CA VAL A 22 -29.21 1.69 -2.69
C VAL A 22 -30.70 1.41 -2.41
N GLN A 23 -31.28 0.42 -3.08
CA GLN A 23 -32.69 0.06 -2.91
C GLN A 23 -32.97 -0.46 -1.49
N TYR A 24 -32.07 -1.28 -0.95
CA TYR A 24 -32.19 -1.72 0.45
C TYR A 24 -32.14 -0.53 1.41
N LEU A 25 -31.15 0.36 1.23
CA LEU A 25 -30.99 1.54 2.08
C LEU A 25 -32.23 2.44 2.03
N ALA A 26 -32.81 2.66 0.84
CA ALA A 26 -34.06 3.40 0.68
C ALA A 26 -35.25 2.72 1.39
N SER A 27 -35.34 1.38 1.35
CA SER A 27 -36.43 0.63 2.01
C SER A 27 -36.42 0.71 3.53
N VAL A 28 -35.24 0.89 4.15
CA VAL A 28 -35.07 0.93 5.62
C VAL A 28 -34.87 2.34 6.17
N TYR A 29 -34.79 3.36 5.31
CA TYR A 29 -34.53 4.74 5.72
C TYR A 29 -35.77 5.38 6.37
N CYS A 30 -35.61 5.88 7.59
CA CYS A 30 -36.67 6.56 8.35
C CYS A 30 -36.24 7.96 8.84
N GLY A 31 -35.31 8.61 8.13
CA GLY A 31 -34.82 9.96 8.46
C GLY A 31 -33.51 10.00 9.27
N ASP A 32 -32.97 8.84 9.65
CA ASP A 32 -31.66 8.68 10.28
C ASP A 32 -30.69 7.93 9.34
N PRO A 33 -29.72 8.65 8.72
CA PRO A 33 -28.71 8.04 7.86
C PRO A 33 -27.90 6.94 8.53
N LYS A 34 -27.49 7.17 9.79
CA LYS A 34 -26.63 6.25 10.53
C LYS A 34 -27.34 4.92 10.75
N GLU A 35 -28.58 4.98 11.23
CA GLU A 35 -29.37 3.77 11.47
C GLU A 35 -29.58 2.96 10.18
N ALA A 36 -29.86 3.63 9.07
CA ALA A 36 -30.04 2.98 7.78
C ALA A 36 -28.74 2.33 7.27
N ILE A 37 -27.60 3.00 7.42
CA ILE A 37 -26.30 2.45 7.03
C ILE A 37 -25.92 1.26 7.92
N VAL A 38 -26.14 1.32 9.24
CA VAL A 38 -25.94 0.18 10.15
C VAL A 38 -26.80 -1.03 9.75
N LYS A 39 -28.06 -0.81 9.35
CA LYS A 39 -28.92 -1.88 8.81
C LYS A 39 -28.38 -2.43 7.49
N LEU A 40 -27.83 -1.56 6.62
CA LEU A 40 -27.23 -1.95 5.35
C LEU A 40 -25.99 -2.82 5.56
N THR A 41 -25.05 -2.39 6.41
CA THR A 41 -23.77 -3.11 6.66
C THR A 41 -24.00 -4.49 7.25
N LYS A 42 -25.09 -4.70 8.00
CA LYS A 42 -25.53 -6.01 8.50
C LYS A 42 -26.12 -6.93 7.43
N ARG A 43 -26.62 -6.36 6.33
CA ARG A 43 -27.28 -7.10 5.25
C ARG A 43 -26.33 -7.45 4.10
N ILE A 44 -25.45 -6.54 3.71
CA ILE A 44 -24.52 -6.72 2.59
C ILE A 44 -23.32 -7.58 2.97
N ARG A 45 -22.75 -8.29 1.99
CA ARG A 45 -21.58 -9.15 2.15
C ARG A 45 -20.58 -8.87 1.05
N GLY A 46 -19.31 -9.10 1.32
CA GLY A 46 -18.21 -8.84 0.39
C GLY A 46 -17.41 -7.60 0.77
N ALA A 47 -16.62 -7.11 -0.18
CA ALA A 47 -15.84 -5.89 -0.02
C ALA A 47 -16.57 -4.71 -0.67
N PHE A 48 -16.56 -3.55 -0.01
CA PHE A 48 -17.16 -2.32 -0.49
C PHE A 48 -16.51 -1.09 0.14
N ALA A 49 -16.53 0.01 -0.60
CA ALA A 49 -16.31 1.36 -0.12
C ALA A 49 -17.44 2.22 -0.69
N LEU A 50 -18.38 2.62 0.19
CA LEU A 50 -19.59 3.32 -0.21
C LEU A 50 -19.49 4.79 0.18
N VAL A 51 -19.92 5.66 -0.73
CA VAL A 51 -20.18 7.09 -0.47
C VAL A 51 -21.67 7.31 -0.70
N ILE A 52 -22.38 7.77 0.32
CA ILE A 52 -23.83 7.81 0.40
C ILE A 52 -24.24 9.23 0.76
N MET A 53 -25.14 9.79 -0.03
CA MET A 53 -25.72 11.11 0.20
C MET A 53 -27.24 10.96 0.32
N PHE A 54 -27.81 11.65 1.31
CA PHE A 54 -29.24 11.66 1.56
C PHE A 54 -29.80 13.02 1.13
N HIS A 55 -30.85 13.01 0.30
CA HIS A 55 -31.43 14.24 -0.25
C HIS A 55 -31.93 15.21 0.84
N ASP A 56 -32.47 14.68 1.93
CA ASP A 56 -32.95 15.45 3.09
C ASP A 56 -31.82 15.87 4.06
N LYS A 57 -30.59 15.42 3.83
CA LYS A 57 -29.38 15.79 4.59
C LYS A 57 -28.27 16.32 3.67
N PRO A 58 -28.49 17.44 2.95
CA PRO A 58 -27.59 17.89 1.88
C PRO A 58 -26.20 18.37 2.35
N ASN A 59 -26.00 18.54 3.66
CA ASN A 59 -24.73 18.98 4.26
C ASN A 59 -23.91 17.84 4.87
N GLU A 60 -24.33 16.59 4.64
CA GLU A 60 -23.69 15.40 5.17
C GLU A 60 -23.33 14.44 4.05
N ILE A 61 -22.09 13.97 4.05
CA ILE A 61 -21.65 12.83 3.23
C ILE A 61 -21.38 11.69 4.18
N TRP A 62 -22.00 10.55 3.93
CA TRP A 62 -21.79 9.34 4.71
C TRP A 62 -20.94 8.36 3.93
N VAL A 63 -19.99 7.72 4.62
CA VAL A 63 -19.13 6.72 4.03
C VAL A 63 -19.13 5.44 4.85
N ALA A 64 -19.00 4.29 4.19
CA ALA A 64 -18.90 3.00 4.86
C ALA A 64 -17.86 2.12 4.15
N ARG A 65 -16.95 1.50 4.91
CA ARG A 65 -15.83 0.72 4.38
C ARG A 65 -15.82 -0.70 4.92
N LYS A 66 -15.62 -1.67 4.02
CA LYS A 66 -15.21 -3.05 4.32
C LYS A 66 -14.31 -3.58 3.22
N GLY A 67 -13.02 -3.78 3.48
CA GLY A 67 -12.08 -4.44 2.56
C GLY A 67 -11.60 -3.60 1.36
N SER A 68 -12.42 -2.71 0.79
CA SER A 68 -11.97 -1.78 -0.26
C SER A 68 -11.39 -0.50 0.35
N PRO A 69 -10.34 0.11 -0.24
CA PRO A 69 -9.75 1.35 0.29
C PRO A 69 -10.73 2.52 0.31
N LEU A 70 -10.70 3.29 1.39
CA LEU A 70 -11.43 4.55 1.51
C LEU A 70 -10.68 5.47 2.46
N VAL A 71 -10.53 6.72 2.07
CA VAL A 71 -9.87 7.75 2.86
C VAL A 71 -10.76 8.98 2.92
N VAL A 72 -10.78 9.61 4.08
CA VAL A 72 -11.51 10.84 4.36
C VAL A 72 -10.51 11.95 4.60
N GLY A 73 -10.80 13.17 4.16
CA GLY A 73 -9.97 14.35 4.42
C GLY A 73 -10.84 15.54 4.80
N HIS A 74 -10.25 16.53 5.46
CA HIS A 74 -10.94 17.75 5.83
C HIS A 74 -10.01 18.96 5.67
N ALA A 75 -10.56 20.09 5.20
CA ALA A 75 -9.88 21.36 5.12
C ALA A 75 -10.85 22.51 5.43
N GLY A 76 -10.65 23.18 6.56
CA GLY A 76 -11.49 24.33 6.94
C GLY A 76 -12.93 23.93 7.20
N GLU A 77 -13.85 24.28 6.29
CA GLU A 77 -15.27 23.88 6.34
C GLU A 77 -15.64 22.88 5.22
N GLU A 78 -14.64 22.28 4.56
CA GLU A 78 -14.81 21.37 3.43
C GLU A 78 -14.35 19.96 3.80
N GLY A 79 -15.20 18.97 3.52
CA GLY A 79 -14.92 17.57 3.76
C GLY A 79 -14.83 16.79 2.45
N PHE A 80 -13.89 15.87 2.37
CA PHE A 80 -13.57 15.11 1.17
C PHE A 80 -13.49 13.61 1.48
N CYS A 81 -13.76 12.78 0.48
CA CYS A 81 -13.48 11.36 0.55
C CYS A 81 -13.06 10.82 -0.83
N ALA A 82 -12.18 9.84 -0.85
CA ALA A 82 -11.71 9.20 -2.06
C ALA A 82 -11.31 7.75 -1.79
N SER A 83 -11.18 6.93 -2.84
CA SER A 83 -10.57 5.60 -2.72
C SER A 83 -9.05 5.66 -2.59
N ASP A 84 -8.42 6.76 -3.03
CA ASP A 84 -6.98 6.98 -3.00
C ASP A 84 -6.66 8.38 -2.45
N PRO A 85 -5.73 8.50 -1.48
CA PRO A 85 -5.37 9.79 -0.88
C PRO A 85 -4.80 10.82 -1.86
N THR A 86 -4.22 10.38 -2.99
CA THR A 86 -3.65 11.30 -3.99
C THR A 86 -4.70 12.24 -4.59
N ALA A 87 -5.97 11.81 -4.64
CA ALA A 87 -7.09 12.64 -5.10
C ALA A 87 -7.43 13.77 -4.12
N LEU A 88 -6.95 13.70 -2.87
CA LEU A 88 -7.21 14.70 -1.84
C LEU A 88 -6.09 15.74 -1.70
N LEU A 89 -4.89 15.45 -2.23
CA LEU A 89 -3.68 16.26 -2.01
C LEU A 89 -3.77 17.72 -2.47
N GLU A 90 -4.64 18.03 -3.43
CA GLU A 90 -4.89 19.41 -3.87
C GLU A 90 -5.69 20.23 -2.83
N PHE A 91 -6.44 19.56 -1.96
CA PHE A 91 -7.35 20.18 -0.99
C PHE A 91 -6.85 20.05 0.45
N THR A 92 -6.33 18.89 0.82
CA THR A 92 -5.84 18.60 2.17
C THR A 92 -4.77 17.52 2.17
N ARG A 93 -3.89 17.59 3.16
CA ARG A 93 -2.90 16.56 3.46
C ARG A 93 -3.22 15.80 4.74
N ASP A 94 -4.17 16.29 5.53
CA ASP A 94 -4.62 15.65 6.74
C ASP A 94 -5.78 14.70 6.39
N VAL A 95 -5.49 13.40 6.50
CA VAL A 95 -6.39 12.35 6.07
C VAL A 95 -6.63 11.31 7.16
N TRP A 96 -7.81 10.72 7.15
CA TRP A 96 -8.20 9.59 7.97
C TRP A 96 -8.38 8.38 7.05
N PHE A 97 -7.50 7.39 7.17
CA PHE A 97 -7.66 6.12 6.49
C PHE A 97 -8.72 5.29 7.20
N MET A 98 -9.84 5.02 6.52
CA MET A 98 -10.91 4.24 7.10
C MET A 98 -10.44 2.80 7.36
N ASP A 99 -10.78 2.23 8.51
CA ASP A 99 -10.55 0.83 8.89
C ASP A 99 -11.67 -0.07 8.37
N ASP A 100 -11.49 -1.38 8.51
CA ASP A 100 -12.52 -2.33 8.09
C ASP A 100 -13.67 -2.26 9.10
N ASP A 101 -14.89 -2.36 8.59
CA ASP A 101 -16.11 -2.32 9.40
C ASP A 101 -16.37 -0.95 10.08
N GLU A 102 -16.02 0.13 9.38
CA GLU A 102 -16.15 1.51 9.83
C GLU A 102 -17.09 2.35 8.94
N ILE A 103 -17.83 3.26 9.57
CA ILE A 103 -18.70 4.27 8.98
C ILE A 103 -18.16 5.65 9.38
N ALA A 104 -18.21 6.64 8.48
CA ALA A 104 -17.97 8.03 8.86
C ALA A 104 -19.03 8.96 8.29
N MET A 105 -19.34 10.01 9.04
CA MET A 105 -20.11 11.15 8.57
C MET A 105 -19.18 12.35 8.44
N ILE A 106 -19.17 12.92 7.25
CA ILE A 106 -18.35 14.04 6.83
C ILE A 106 -19.28 15.25 6.69
N SER A 107 -18.95 16.34 7.37
CA SER A 107 -19.70 17.59 7.33
C SER A 107 -18.77 18.79 7.33
N LYS A 108 -19.36 19.99 7.25
CA LYS A 108 -18.61 21.24 7.44
C LYS A 108 -17.88 21.32 8.77
N GLY A 109 -18.44 20.72 9.83
CA GLY A 109 -17.88 20.76 11.18
C GLY A 109 -16.78 19.74 11.43
N GLY A 110 -16.44 18.89 10.45
CA GLY A 110 -15.45 17.82 10.59
C GLY A 110 -16.02 16.45 10.28
N CYS A 111 -15.27 15.42 10.69
CA CYS A 111 -15.60 14.02 10.47
C CYS A 111 -15.92 13.34 11.81
N THR A 112 -16.95 12.49 11.82
CA THR A 112 -17.29 11.61 12.96
C THR A 112 -17.28 10.16 12.51
N PHE A 113 -16.69 9.28 13.31
CA PHE A 113 -16.44 7.88 12.97
C PHE A 113 -17.24 6.95 13.88
N TYR A 114 -17.73 5.86 13.30
CA TYR A 114 -18.55 4.86 13.96
C TYR A 114 -18.15 3.45 13.51
N ASP A 115 -18.31 2.46 14.38
CA ASP A 115 -18.29 1.06 13.97
C ASP A 115 -19.59 0.64 13.24
N PHE A 116 -19.62 -0.58 12.71
CA PHE A 116 -20.82 -1.15 12.08
C PHE A 116 -21.98 -1.46 13.05
N ASP A 117 -21.80 -1.30 14.35
CA ASP A 117 -22.87 -1.32 15.35
C ASP A 117 -23.42 0.08 15.66
N GLY A 118 -22.80 1.13 15.10
CA GLY A 118 -23.19 2.52 15.25
C GLY A 118 -22.61 3.21 16.49
N ASN A 119 -21.64 2.59 17.15
CA ASN A 119 -20.94 3.18 18.30
C ASN A 119 -19.88 4.17 17.81
N PRO A 120 -19.84 5.40 18.34
CA PRO A 120 -18.82 6.37 17.96
C PRO A 120 -17.46 5.97 18.50
N HIS A 121 -16.40 6.31 17.77
CA HIS A 121 -15.03 6.21 18.26
C HIS A 121 -14.17 7.35 17.73
N GLU A 122 -13.06 7.59 18.41
CA GLU A 122 -12.07 8.58 17.99
C GLU A 122 -11.11 7.96 16.97
N LYS A 123 -10.57 8.83 16.11
CA LYS A 123 -9.61 8.46 15.08
C LYS A 123 -8.64 9.59 14.84
N GLU A 124 -7.35 9.27 14.87
CA GLU A 124 -6.29 10.24 14.60
C GLU A 124 -6.12 10.45 13.09
N SER A 125 -5.90 11.69 12.69
CA SER A 125 -5.51 12.01 11.32
C SER A 125 -4.05 11.66 11.08
N MET A 126 -3.74 11.37 9.83
CA MET A 126 -2.38 11.22 9.31
C MET A 126 -2.09 12.35 8.34
N HIS A 127 -0.97 13.03 8.53
CA HIS A 127 -0.45 13.98 7.55
C HIS A 127 0.30 13.24 6.44
N LEU A 128 -0.01 13.54 5.18
CA LEU A 128 0.69 13.02 4.02
C LEU A 128 1.86 13.93 3.64
N ASP A 129 3.08 13.38 3.63
CA ASP A 129 4.31 14.09 3.26
C ASP A 129 4.48 14.27 1.74
N TRP A 130 3.40 14.21 0.96
CA TRP A 130 3.42 14.37 -0.48
C TRP A 130 2.97 15.77 -0.89
N GLU A 131 3.66 16.33 -1.89
CA GLU A 131 3.26 17.59 -2.49
C GLU A 131 2.32 17.35 -3.67
N ALA A 132 1.29 18.18 -3.82
CA ALA A 132 0.37 18.12 -4.96
C ALA A 132 1.09 18.21 -6.32
N ALA A 133 2.22 18.93 -6.40
CA ALA A 133 3.03 18.99 -7.62
C ALA A 133 3.54 17.61 -8.08
N MET A 134 3.69 16.64 -7.17
CA MET A 134 4.19 15.30 -7.49
C MET A 134 3.20 14.49 -8.35
N THR A 135 1.90 14.79 -8.28
CA THR A 135 0.84 14.16 -9.09
C THR A 135 0.63 14.84 -10.43
N SER A 136 1.37 15.90 -10.75
CA SER A 136 1.39 16.54 -12.06
C SER A 136 2.37 15.86 -13.01
N ARG A 137 2.07 15.89 -14.31
CA ARG A 137 3.02 15.46 -15.36
C ARG A 137 4.18 16.43 -15.55
N GLY A 138 4.07 17.65 -15.05
CA GLY A 138 5.08 18.70 -15.27
C GLY A 138 5.35 18.91 -16.77
N ASN A 139 6.62 18.87 -17.14
CA ASN A 139 7.07 19.06 -18.52
C ASN A 139 7.06 17.78 -19.38
N TYR A 140 6.61 16.64 -18.83
CA TYR A 140 6.61 15.37 -19.56
C TYR A 140 5.26 15.09 -20.24
N PRO A 141 5.24 14.46 -21.42
CA PRO A 141 4.01 14.09 -22.10
C PRO A 141 3.19 13.01 -21.35
N HIS A 142 3.88 12.10 -20.64
CA HIS A 142 3.29 10.96 -19.95
C HIS A 142 3.83 10.84 -18.52
N PHE A 143 2.98 10.34 -17.60
CA PHE A 143 3.39 10.02 -16.23
C PHE A 143 4.52 8.99 -16.20
N MET A 144 4.39 7.90 -16.96
CA MET A 144 5.42 6.86 -17.02
C MET A 144 6.79 7.41 -17.43
N LEU A 145 6.83 8.35 -18.39
CA LEU A 145 8.10 8.97 -18.79
C LEU A 145 8.67 9.83 -17.65
N LYS A 146 7.86 10.71 -17.03
CA LYS A 146 8.25 11.47 -15.84
C LYS A 146 8.84 10.53 -14.77
N GLU A 147 8.12 9.47 -14.44
CA GLU A 147 8.47 8.52 -13.38
C GLU A 147 9.74 7.73 -13.70
N ILE A 148 10.01 7.42 -14.98
CA ILE A 148 11.30 6.86 -15.42
C ILE A 148 12.45 7.85 -15.15
N HIS A 149 12.26 9.13 -15.47
CA HIS A 149 13.27 10.15 -15.23
C HIS A 149 13.46 10.51 -13.75
N GLU A 150 12.47 10.24 -12.89
CA GLU A 150 12.55 10.43 -11.44
C GLU A 150 13.36 9.34 -10.72
N GLN A 151 13.65 8.20 -11.37
CA GLN A 151 14.31 7.06 -10.73
C GLN A 151 15.64 7.39 -10.01
N PRO A 152 16.56 8.22 -10.56
CA PRO A 152 17.80 8.59 -9.86
C PRO A 152 17.55 9.24 -8.50
N GLU A 153 16.61 10.18 -8.45
CA GLU A 153 16.24 10.90 -7.23
C GLU A 153 15.53 9.97 -6.24
N VAL A 154 14.62 9.12 -6.73
CA VAL A 154 13.92 8.13 -5.90
C VAL A 154 14.90 7.15 -5.24
N VAL A 155 15.90 6.64 -5.97
CA VAL A 155 16.92 5.78 -5.36
C VAL A 155 17.75 6.55 -4.32
N THR A 156 18.11 7.80 -4.61
CA THR A 156 18.83 8.67 -3.66
C THR A 156 18.04 8.87 -2.36
N HIS A 157 16.77 9.23 -2.46
CA HIS A 157 15.88 9.37 -1.30
C HIS A 157 15.65 8.06 -0.57
N THR A 158 15.61 6.93 -1.30
CA THR A 158 15.46 5.60 -0.70
C THR A 158 16.67 5.21 0.15
N LEU A 159 17.88 5.67 -0.19
CA LEU A 159 19.11 5.43 0.57
C LEU A 159 19.29 6.40 1.75
N LEU A 160 18.72 7.60 1.66
CA LEU A 160 18.86 8.65 2.67
C LEU A 160 18.30 8.17 4.02
N GLY A 161 19.09 8.34 5.09
CA GLY A 161 18.73 7.90 6.43
C GLY A 161 18.84 6.38 6.68
N ARG A 162 19.03 5.58 5.62
CA ARG A 162 19.21 4.11 5.70
C ARG A 162 20.65 3.64 5.51
N VAL A 163 21.51 4.57 5.11
CA VAL A 163 22.95 4.36 4.93
C VAL A 163 23.71 5.40 5.75
N ALA A 164 24.59 4.93 6.63
CA ALA A 164 25.46 5.77 7.44
C ALA A 164 26.90 5.25 7.35
N SER A 165 27.86 6.14 7.06
CA SER A 165 29.29 5.79 6.96
C SER A 165 29.56 4.56 6.08
N ASN A 166 28.88 4.48 4.92
CA ASN A 166 28.98 3.38 3.95
C ASN A 166 28.53 2.01 4.51
N ARG A 167 27.62 2.02 5.47
CA ARG A 167 27.02 0.83 6.09
C ARG A 167 25.51 0.97 6.12
N VAL A 168 24.80 -0.15 6.09
CA VAL A 168 23.34 -0.14 6.21
C VAL A 168 22.93 0.07 7.66
N ASP A 169 21.91 0.87 7.87
CA ASP A 169 21.28 1.06 9.18
C ASP A 169 19.78 1.30 9.01
N LEU A 170 18.97 0.31 9.38
CA LEU A 170 17.51 0.41 9.40
C LEU A 170 16.97 0.51 10.83
N SER A 171 17.81 0.74 11.85
CA SER A 171 17.39 0.74 13.27
C SER A 171 16.40 1.85 13.62
N HIS A 172 16.33 2.91 12.82
CA HIS A 172 15.34 3.98 12.98
C HIS A 172 13.94 3.60 12.48
N GLU A 173 13.83 2.57 11.63
CA GLU A 173 12.57 2.09 11.07
C GLU A 173 12.16 0.74 11.65
N LEU A 174 13.14 -0.09 12.04
CA LEU A 174 12.96 -1.44 12.53
C LEU A 174 13.65 -1.62 13.89
N ASP A 175 12.84 -1.75 14.95
CA ASP A 175 13.32 -2.07 16.29
C ASP A 175 13.49 -3.59 16.46
N TRP A 176 14.39 -4.17 15.65
CA TRP A 176 14.68 -5.60 15.66
C TRP A 176 15.98 -5.90 16.41
N THR A 177 15.92 -6.93 17.25
CA THR A 177 17.05 -7.41 18.04
C THR A 177 17.73 -8.62 17.38
N PRO A 178 19.03 -8.85 17.63
CA PRO A 178 19.71 -10.07 17.20
C PRO A 178 19.00 -11.35 17.64
N GLU A 179 18.42 -11.36 18.85
CA GLU A 179 17.68 -12.49 19.39
C GLU A 179 16.44 -12.82 18.56
N GLN A 180 15.64 -11.81 18.19
CA GLN A 180 14.46 -12.00 17.33
C GLN A 180 14.86 -12.57 15.97
N ILE A 181 15.89 -12.01 15.36
CA ILE A 181 16.32 -12.41 14.01
C ILE A 181 16.95 -13.81 14.01
N SER A 182 17.63 -14.21 15.08
CA SER A 182 18.18 -15.55 15.21
C SER A 182 17.11 -16.65 15.17
N GLY A 183 15.86 -16.31 15.57
CA GLY A 183 14.71 -17.20 15.47
C GLY A 183 14.21 -17.38 14.04
N TRP A 184 14.46 -16.43 13.14
CA TRP A 184 14.01 -16.48 11.76
C TRP A 184 15.00 -17.25 10.89
N LYS A 185 14.55 -18.42 10.44
CA LYS A 185 15.31 -19.32 9.56
C LYS A 185 14.88 -19.18 8.11
N LYS A 186 13.64 -18.75 7.89
CA LYS A 186 13.01 -18.62 6.58
C LYS A 186 12.63 -17.18 6.31
N ILE A 187 12.84 -16.75 5.07
CA ILE A 187 12.35 -15.46 4.57
C ILE A 187 11.42 -15.72 3.40
N HIS A 188 10.17 -15.32 3.53
CA HIS A 188 9.17 -15.41 2.47
C HIS A 188 8.93 -14.03 1.91
N PHE A 189 9.39 -13.77 0.70
CA PHE A 189 8.98 -12.61 -0.06
C PHE A 189 7.70 -12.92 -0.84
N VAL A 190 6.67 -12.10 -0.64
CA VAL A 190 5.34 -12.35 -1.24
C VAL A 190 4.81 -11.08 -1.89
N ALA A 191 4.50 -11.16 -3.18
CA ALA A 191 4.06 -10.00 -3.96
C ALA A 191 3.32 -10.42 -5.25
N CYS A 192 2.82 -9.45 -6.01
CA CYS A 192 2.24 -9.65 -7.34
C CYS A 192 3.00 -8.83 -8.40
N GLY A 193 2.99 -9.29 -9.65
CA GLY A 193 3.47 -8.53 -10.81
C GLY A 193 4.90 -8.00 -10.65
N THR A 194 5.11 -6.72 -10.98
CA THR A 194 6.43 -6.07 -10.92
C THR A 194 7.08 -6.12 -9.53
N SER A 195 6.28 -6.03 -8.45
CA SER A 195 6.80 -6.17 -7.10
C SER A 195 7.34 -7.57 -6.81
N HIS A 196 6.78 -8.62 -7.42
CA HIS A 196 7.35 -9.97 -7.32
C HIS A 196 8.72 -10.05 -8.01
N TYR A 197 8.92 -9.40 -9.16
CA TYR A 197 10.25 -9.35 -9.77
C TYR A 197 11.28 -8.64 -8.89
N ALA A 198 10.88 -7.60 -8.15
CA ALA A 198 11.78 -6.94 -7.20
C ALA A 198 12.24 -7.91 -6.09
N THR A 199 11.34 -8.78 -5.63
CA THR A 199 11.67 -9.81 -4.64
C THR A 199 12.65 -10.85 -5.16
N MET A 200 12.57 -11.22 -6.45
CA MET A 200 13.50 -12.16 -7.08
C MET A 200 14.92 -11.58 -7.14
N VAL A 201 15.04 -10.29 -7.46
CA VAL A 201 16.34 -9.60 -7.45
C VAL A 201 16.92 -9.57 -6.03
N ALA A 202 16.11 -9.17 -5.05
CA ALA A 202 16.54 -9.09 -3.66
C ALA A 202 16.94 -10.45 -3.09
N ALA A 203 16.15 -11.50 -3.35
CA ALA A 203 16.46 -12.86 -2.94
C ALA A 203 17.84 -13.29 -3.43
N ARG A 204 18.16 -13.01 -4.70
CA ARG A 204 19.45 -13.37 -5.28
C ARG A 204 20.62 -12.67 -4.61
N ILE A 205 20.46 -11.41 -4.24
CA ILE A 205 21.50 -10.67 -3.50
C ILE A 205 21.63 -11.22 -2.08
N MET A 206 20.50 -11.52 -1.43
CA MET A 206 20.47 -12.02 -0.07
C MET A 206 21.10 -13.41 0.10
N GLU A 207 20.99 -14.27 -0.93
CA GLU A 207 21.69 -15.56 -0.99
C GLU A 207 23.21 -15.43 -0.91
N GLU A 208 23.80 -14.28 -1.29
CA GLU A 208 25.24 -14.05 -1.22
C GLU A 208 25.71 -13.58 0.16
N VAL A 209 24.82 -13.01 0.98
CA VAL A 209 25.20 -12.27 2.20
C VAL A 209 24.62 -12.83 3.49
N GLY A 210 23.59 -13.67 3.42
CA GLY A 210 22.92 -14.21 4.60
C GLY A 210 22.62 -15.70 4.49
N ASN A 211 22.47 -16.35 5.65
CA ASN A 211 22.13 -17.77 5.72
C ASN A 211 20.65 -17.95 6.09
N PHE A 212 19.76 -17.79 5.10
CA PHE A 212 18.32 -17.96 5.23
C PHE A 212 17.78 -18.89 4.14
N GLU A 213 16.73 -19.67 4.45
CA GLU A 213 15.91 -20.30 3.41
C GLU A 213 14.99 -19.22 2.81
N ILE A 214 15.35 -18.72 1.62
CA ILE A 214 14.61 -17.64 0.96
C ILE A 214 13.61 -18.24 -0.04
N ARG A 215 12.38 -17.73 -0.03
CA ARG A 215 11.36 -18.02 -1.02
C ARG A 215 10.80 -16.74 -1.59
N THR A 216 10.60 -16.71 -2.89
CA THR A 216 9.85 -15.67 -3.59
C THR A 216 8.58 -16.30 -4.14
N GLU A 217 7.43 -15.79 -3.73
CA GLU A 217 6.14 -16.40 -4.06
C GLU A 217 5.21 -15.34 -4.65
N VAL A 218 4.43 -15.75 -5.66
CA VAL A 218 3.32 -14.95 -6.17
C VAL A 218 2.19 -15.03 -5.15
N ALA A 219 1.65 -13.88 -4.71
CA ALA A 219 0.72 -13.85 -3.58
C ALA A 219 -0.57 -14.66 -3.81
N SER A 220 -1.05 -14.70 -5.06
CA SER A 220 -2.21 -15.50 -5.46
C SER A 220 -1.99 -17.00 -5.24
N GLU A 221 -0.76 -17.50 -5.41
CA GLU A 221 -0.41 -18.90 -5.16
C GLU A 221 -0.13 -19.15 -3.68
N TYR A 222 0.56 -18.21 -3.03
CA TYR A 222 0.95 -18.30 -1.62
C TYR A 222 -0.25 -18.53 -0.70
N ARG A 223 -1.40 -17.90 -1.00
CA ARG A 223 -2.62 -18.01 -0.20
C ARG A 223 -3.36 -19.35 -0.32
N TYR A 224 -3.13 -20.12 -1.39
CA TYR A 224 -3.84 -21.39 -1.64
C TYR A 224 -2.95 -22.62 -1.47
N ARG A 225 -1.63 -22.46 -1.47
CA ARG A 225 -0.69 -23.57 -1.29
C ARG A 225 -0.44 -23.86 0.20
N ASN A 226 -0.19 -25.13 0.52
CA ASN A 226 0.22 -25.52 1.87
C ASN A 226 1.73 -25.29 2.07
N ILE A 227 2.12 -24.03 2.13
CA ILE A 227 3.51 -23.62 2.35
C ILE A 227 3.81 -23.66 3.87
N PRO A 228 4.94 -24.25 4.30
CA PRO A 228 5.38 -24.21 5.71
C PRO A 228 5.64 -22.77 6.16
N ILE A 229 4.83 -22.27 7.08
CA ILE A 229 4.89 -20.90 7.61
C ILE A 229 4.67 -21.00 9.11
N GLY A 230 5.47 -20.28 9.91
CA GLY A 230 5.35 -20.28 11.36
C GLY A 230 6.24 -19.25 12.04
N PRO A 231 6.43 -19.36 13.37
CA PRO A 231 7.23 -18.42 14.16
C PRO A 231 8.71 -18.27 13.72
N ASP A 232 9.23 -19.25 12.98
CA ASP A 232 10.59 -19.23 12.40
C ASP A 232 10.67 -18.51 11.04
N THR A 233 9.57 -17.89 10.60
CA THR A 233 9.42 -17.28 9.28
C THR A 233 9.26 -15.76 9.38
N LEU A 234 10.10 -15.04 8.66
CA LEU A 234 9.89 -13.62 8.33
C LEU A 234 9.18 -13.53 6.97
N ALA A 235 7.93 -13.09 6.97
CA ALA A 235 7.15 -12.84 5.77
C ALA A 235 7.23 -11.35 5.38
N VAL A 236 7.85 -11.06 4.25
CA VAL A 236 8.02 -9.72 3.69
C VAL A 236 7.07 -9.55 2.51
N PHE A 237 6.05 -8.73 2.69
CA PHE A 237 5.09 -8.41 1.64
C PHE A 237 5.57 -7.21 0.84
N VAL A 238 5.43 -7.22 -0.49
CA VAL A 238 5.84 -6.08 -1.33
C VAL A 238 4.66 -5.65 -2.20
N SER A 239 4.24 -4.39 -2.05
CA SER A 239 3.13 -3.83 -2.81
C SER A 239 3.29 -2.32 -2.91
N GLN A 240 3.34 -1.77 -4.12
CA GLN A 240 3.40 -0.32 -4.32
C GLN A 240 2.25 0.40 -3.60
N SER A 241 1.00 -0.02 -3.85
CA SER A 241 -0.20 0.61 -3.31
C SER A 241 -0.48 0.24 -1.86
N GLY A 242 0.07 -0.88 -1.39
CA GLY A 242 -0.40 -1.54 -0.17
C GLY A 242 -1.85 -2.06 -0.18
N GLU A 243 -2.54 -2.03 -1.33
CA GLU A 243 -3.95 -2.41 -1.46
C GLU A 243 -4.18 -3.65 -2.35
N THR A 244 -3.10 -4.28 -2.84
CA THR A 244 -3.19 -5.46 -3.72
C THR A 244 -3.86 -6.62 -2.98
N ALA A 245 -5.06 -7.00 -3.41
CA ALA A 245 -5.94 -7.93 -2.68
C ALA A 245 -5.26 -9.28 -2.37
N ASP A 246 -4.57 -9.90 -3.33
CA ASP A 246 -3.89 -11.18 -3.08
C ASP A 246 -2.74 -11.05 -2.08
N THR A 247 -1.96 -9.97 -2.16
CA THR A 247 -0.89 -9.67 -1.18
C THR A 247 -1.47 -9.45 0.22
N LEU A 248 -2.60 -8.74 0.33
CA LEU A 248 -3.28 -8.51 1.61
C LEU A 248 -3.77 -9.83 2.23
N HIS A 249 -4.42 -10.69 1.44
CA HIS A 249 -4.87 -12.00 1.93
C HIS A 249 -3.70 -12.91 2.30
N ALA A 250 -2.59 -12.86 1.56
CA ALA A 250 -1.38 -13.58 1.92
C ALA A 250 -0.78 -13.10 3.25
N ALA A 251 -0.82 -11.78 3.53
CA ALA A 251 -0.41 -11.21 4.80
C ALA A 251 -1.26 -11.69 5.97
N ARG A 252 -2.59 -11.65 5.81
CA ARG A 252 -3.54 -12.19 6.80
C ARG A 252 -3.26 -13.67 7.09
N LEU A 253 -3.03 -14.49 6.06
CA LEU A 253 -2.68 -15.91 6.22
C LEU A 253 -1.37 -16.12 6.98
N ALA A 254 -0.30 -15.42 6.61
CA ALA A 254 1.00 -15.58 7.25
C ALA A 254 0.95 -15.16 8.73
N LYS A 255 0.28 -14.03 9.01
CA LYS A 255 0.05 -13.54 10.37
C LYS A 255 -0.75 -14.55 11.20
N ALA A 256 -1.84 -15.11 10.66
CA ALA A 256 -2.64 -16.13 11.34
C ALA A 256 -1.86 -17.42 11.63
N LYS A 257 -0.85 -17.75 10.81
CA LYS A 257 0.08 -18.86 11.04
C LYS A 257 1.23 -18.53 12.01
N GLY A 258 1.29 -17.30 12.52
CA GLY A 258 2.26 -16.87 13.52
C GLY A 258 3.62 -16.41 12.96
N ALA A 259 3.72 -16.14 11.67
CA ALA A 259 4.93 -15.54 11.09
C ALA A 259 5.09 -14.08 11.48
N LYS A 260 6.34 -13.61 11.62
CA LYS A 260 6.62 -12.18 11.67
C LYS A 260 6.32 -11.59 10.30
N CYS A 261 5.49 -10.55 10.24
CA CYS A 261 5.08 -9.92 8.98
C CYS A 261 5.59 -8.48 8.93
N ILE A 262 6.09 -8.08 7.77
CA ILE A 262 6.46 -6.70 7.44
C ILE A 262 6.04 -6.40 6.00
N VAL A 263 5.73 -5.15 5.68
CA VAL A 263 5.46 -4.73 4.30
C VAL A 263 6.47 -3.70 3.79
N VAL A 264 6.92 -3.86 2.54
CA VAL A 264 7.55 -2.81 1.75
C VAL A 264 6.48 -2.18 0.85
N THR A 265 6.13 -0.92 1.13
CA THR A 265 5.04 -0.21 0.43
C THR A 265 5.40 1.24 0.16
N ASN A 266 4.80 1.83 -0.88
CA ASN A 266 4.96 3.25 -1.17
C ASN A 266 3.95 4.11 -0.40
N VAL A 267 2.87 3.52 0.09
CA VAL A 267 1.77 4.23 0.73
C VAL A 267 1.81 3.98 2.24
N ARG A 268 2.27 4.98 3.00
CA ARG A 268 2.16 4.99 4.47
C ARG A 268 0.69 4.90 4.85
N GLY A 269 0.40 4.14 5.91
CA GLY A 269 -0.98 3.92 6.35
C GLY A 269 -1.86 3.08 5.42
N SER A 270 -1.34 2.47 4.34
CA SER A 270 -2.11 1.53 3.51
C SER A 270 -2.67 0.34 4.31
N THR A 271 -3.71 -0.32 3.80
CA THR A 271 -4.42 -1.39 4.51
C THR A 271 -3.47 -2.48 4.98
N ILE A 272 -2.57 -2.96 4.10
CA ILE A 272 -1.59 -3.99 4.50
C ILE A 272 -0.64 -3.50 5.60
N HIS A 273 -0.23 -2.22 5.58
CA HIS A 273 0.64 -1.65 6.61
C HIS A 273 -0.07 -1.63 7.96
N ARG A 274 -1.33 -1.15 8.01
CA ARG A 274 -2.12 -1.18 9.24
C ARG A 274 -2.32 -2.60 9.77
N GLU A 275 -2.51 -3.57 8.88
CA GLU A 275 -2.72 -4.96 9.29
C GLU A 275 -1.47 -5.69 9.77
N VAL A 276 -0.31 -5.49 9.14
CA VAL A 276 0.93 -6.16 9.57
C VAL A 276 1.64 -5.41 10.70
N GLY A 277 1.44 -4.10 10.82
CA GLY A 277 1.95 -3.25 11.89
C GLY A 277 3.38 -2.72 11.68
N GLU A 278 4.17 -3.34 10.82
CA GLU A 278 5.54 -2.90 10.48
C GLU A 278 5.71 -2.70 8.99
N ALA A 279 6.38 -1.62 8.60
CA ALA A 279 6.62 -1.31 7.21
C ALA A 279 7.97 -0.62 6.96
N LEU A 280 8.54 -0.87 5.78
CA LEU A 280 9.56 -0.02 5.17
C LEU A 280 8.90 0.77 4.04
N ILE A 281 8.86 2.09 4.18
CA ILE A 281 8.18 2.96 3.21
C ILE A 281 9.14 3.32 2.07
N THR A 282 8.77 3.05 0.83
CA THR A 282 9.53 3.56 -0.32
C THR A 282 9.21 5.04 -0.52
N PRO A 283 10.20 5.95 -0.50
CA PRO A 283 9.95 7.38 -0.71
C PRO A 283 9.94 7.71 -2.21
N ALA A 284 9.16 6.98 -3.02
CA ALA A 284 9.11 7.21 -4.47
C ALA A 284 8.14 8.34 -4.88
N GLY A 285 7.35 8.84 -3.92
CA GLY A 285 6.20 9.71 -4.18
C GLY A 285 5.09 8.98 -4.96
N PRO A 286 3.99 9.66 -5.30
CA PRO A 286 2.90 9.07 -6.08
C PRO A 286 3.40 8.52 -7.43
N GLU A 287 2.98 7.31 -7.79
CA GLU A 287 3.21 6.71 -9.10
C GLU A 287 1.84 6.53 -9.76
N ILE A 288 1.58 7.33 -10.79
CA ILE A 288 0.31 7.44 -11.50
C ILE A 288 0.33 6.57 -12.76
N GLY A 289 1.51 6.33 -13.35
CA GLY A 289 1.67 5.38 -14.43
C GLY A 289 1.23 3.97 -14.02
N VAL A 290 0.47 3.30 -14.90
CA VAL A 290 -0.02 1.93 -14.63
C VAL A 290 1.13 0.92 -14.54
N ALA A 291 2.17 1.09 -15.36
CA ALA A 291 3.38 0.28 -15.30
C ALA A 291 4.32 0.83 -14.24
N ALA A 292 4.64 0.02 -13.24
CA ALA A 292 5.57 0.39 -12.17
C ALA A 292 6.99 0.64 -12.72
N THR A 293 7.60 1.75 -12.34
CA THR A 293 8.94 2.17 -12.79
C THR A 293 9.80 2.60 -11.62
N LYS A 294 9.56 3.78 -11.05
CA LYS A 294 10.30 4.29 -9.89
C LYS A 294 10.06 3.50 -8.62
N THR A 295 8.86 2.97 -8.42
CA THR A 295 8.55 2.15 -7.25
C THR A 295 9.26 0.79 -7.32
N PHE A 296 9.48 0.24 -8.52
CA PHE A 296 10.29 -0.96 -8.71
C PHE A 296 11.74 -0.74 -8.28
N MET A 297 12.36 0.38 -8.69
CA MET A 297 13.72 0.74 -8.28
C MET A 297 13.83 0.99 -6.77
N ALA A 298 12.85 1.66 -6.18
CA ALA A 298 12.79 1.86 -4.74
C ALA A 298 12.65 0.53 -3.99
N GLN A 299 11.78 -0.38 -4.46
CA GLN A 299 11.57 -1.71 -3.88
C GLN A 299 12.85 -2.54 -3.89
N ILE A 300 13.57 -2.61 -5.02
CA ILE A 300 14.86 -3.33 -5.10
C ILE A 300 15.85 -2.74 -4.10
N THR A 301 15.93 -1.41 -4.01
CA THR A 301 16.85 -0.72 -3.11
C THR A 301 16.54 -1.05 -1.65
N VAL A 302 15.29 -0.89 -1.22
CA VAL A 302 14.85 -1.19 0.16
C VAL A 302 15.05 -2.66 0.51
N LEU A 303 14.67 -3.59 -0.37
CA LEU A 303 14.81 -5.02 -0.12
C LEU A 303 16.28 -5.43 -0.03
N THR A 304 17.16 -4.81 -0.82
CA THR A 304 18.61 -5.02 -0.73
C THR A 304 19.15 -4.56 0.62
N LEU A 305 18.76 -3.36 1.07
CA LEU A 305 19.14 -2.84 2.39
C LEU A 305 18.61 -3.73 3.52
N LEU A 306 17.35 -4.18 3.43
CA LEU A 306 16.76 -5.11 4.40
C LEU A 306 17.58 -6.41 4.50
N GLY A 307 18.00 -6.95 3.35
CA GLY A 307 18.82 -8.16 3.29
C GLY A 307 20.19 -8.00 3.95
N LEU A 308 20.87 -6.88 3.68
CA LEU A 308 22.13 -6.54 4.34
C LEU A 308 21.93 -6.36 5.85
N TYR A 309 20.87 -5.66 6.25
CA TYR A 309 20.57 -5.36 7.65
C TYR A 309 20.28 -6.64 8.46
N LEU A 310 19.48 -7.56 7.91
CA LEU A 310 19.24 -8.88 8.50
C LEU A 310 20.53 -9.68 8.70
N SER A 311 21.37 -9.72 7.66
CA SER A 311 22.64 -10.46 7.70
C SER A 311 23.63 -9.84 8.69
N LYS A 312 23.63 -8.51 8.81
CA LYS A 312 24.41 -7.75 9.79
C LYS A 312 23.98 -8.07 11.22
N LEU A 313 22.68 -8.07 11.51
CA LEU A 313 22.18 -8.37 12.86
C LEU A 313 22.41 -9.83 13.27
N LYS A 314 22.57 -10.75 12.33
CA LYS A 314 23.04 -12.13 12.60
C LYS A 314 24.55 -12.27 12.76
N ASN A 315 25.32 -11.18 12.59
CA ASN A 315 26.78 -11.21 12.51
C ASN A 315 27.32 -12.12 11.38
N GLU A 316 26.56 -12.28 10.29
CA GLU A 316 26.94 -13.07 9.10
C GLU A 316 27.49 -12.18 7.97
N LEU A 317 27.22 -10.87 8.01
CA LEU A 317 27.67 -9.93 6.98
C LEU A 317 29.12 -9.50 7.18
N CYS A 318 29.98 -9.86 6.24
CA CYS A 318 31.36 -9.39 6.13
C CYS A 318 31.41 -7.85 5.92
N PRO A 319 32.16 -7.07 6.74
CA PRO A 319 32.23 -5.61 6.64
C PRO A 319 32.68 -5.09 5.26
N GLU A 320 33.65 -5.76 4.63
CA GLU A 320 34.14 -5.41 3.30
C GLU A 320 33.05 -5.64 2.24
N THR A 321 32.24 -6.69 2.43
CA THR A 321 31.10 -6.98 1.54
C THR A 321 29.98 -5.96 1.71
N GLU A 322 29.65 -5.58 2.96
CA GLU A 322 28.70 -4.50 3.27
C GLU A 322 29.11 -3.22 2.54
N GLN A 323 30.35 -2.77 2.75
CA GLN A 323 30.87 -1.54 2.14
C GLN A 323 30.83 -1.59 0.61
N ARG A 324 31.24 -2.71 0.01
CA ARG A 324 31.22 -2.88 -1.44
C ARG A 324 29.81 -2.75 -2.02
N ILE A 325 28.83 -3.41 -1.41
CA ILE A 325 27.43 -3.39 -1.90
C ILE A 325 26.82 -2.01 -1.66
N VAL A 326 27.02 -1.42 -0.48
CA VAL A 326 26.48 -0.08 -0.16
C VAL A 326 27.08 0.99 -1.08
N SER A 327 28.40 0.96 -1.35
CA SER A 327 29.02 1.86 -2.32
C SER A 327 28.44 1.68 -3.72
N ALA A 328 28.25 0.43 -4.15
CA ALA A 328 27.61 0.15 -5.44
C ALA A 328 26.17 0.69 -5.51
N LEU A 329 25.40 0.61 -4.42
CA LEU A 329 24.05 1.19 -4.32
C LEU A 329 24.09 2.72 -4.40
N MET A 330 25.02 3.37 -3.70
CA MET A 330 25.20 4.83 -3.75
C MET A 330 25.60 5.34 -5.14
N ASP A 331 26.24 4.50 -5.97
CA ASP A 331 26.57 4.82 -7.37
C ASP A 331 25.38 4.66 -8.33
N ILE A 332 24.32 3.93 -7.95
CA ILE A 332 23.18 3.64 -8.85
C ILE A 332 22.51 4.92 -9.38
N PRO A 333 22.21 5.94 -8.56
CA PRO A 333 21.60 7.18 -9.05
C PRO A 333 22.36 7.81 -10.23
N ALA A 334 23.70 7.92 -10.12
CA ALA A 334 24.53 8.49 -11.18
C ALA A 334 24.52 7.61 -12.45
N LYS A 335 24.52 6.28 -12.29
CA LYS A 335 24.42 5.34 -13.41
C LYS A 335 23.07 5.42 -14.10
N LEU A 336 21.98 5.54 -13.35
CA LEU A 336 20.64 5.74 -13.91
C LEU A 336 20.57 7.04 -14.71
N ALA A 337 21.09 8.15 -14.18
CA ALA A 337 21.14 9.42 -14.89
C ALA A 337 21.89 9.30 -16.22
N SER A 338 23.05 8.63 -16.23
CA SER A 338 23.82 8.38 -17.46
C SER A 338 23.10 7.47 -18.46
N ILE A 339 22.28 6.52 -18.00
CA ILE A 339 21.45 5.68 -18.88
C ILE A 339 20.32 6.51 -19.50
N LEU A 340 19.70 7.39 -18.72
CA LEU A 340 18.63 8.28 -19.21
C LEU A 340 19.11 9.26 -20.28
N GLU A 341 20.38 9.67 -20.25
CA GLU A 341 21.00 10.48 -21.33
C GLU A 341 20.99 9.77 -22.70
N LYS A 342 20.88 8.43 -22.72
CA LYS A 342 20.83 7.60 -23.93
C LYS A 342 19.42 7.39 -24.49
N GLU A 343 18.42 8.13 -23.99
CA GLU A 343 17.01 8.01 -24.41
C GLU A 343 16.85 8.03 -25.94
N LYS A 344 17.54 8.93 -26.66
CA LYS A 344 17.47 9.01 -28.13
C LYS A 344 18.00 7.77 -28.84
N GLU A 345 19.01 7.10 -28.28
CA GLU A 345 19.53 5.85 -28.83
C GLU A 345 18.52 4.72 -28.63
N ILE A 346 17.90 4.66 -27.45
CA ILE A 346 16.84 3.68 -27.13
C ILE A 346 15.61 3.91 -28.02
N GLU A 347 15.21 5.17 -28.24
CA GLU A 347 14.12 5.54 -29.14
C GLU A 347 14.41 5.06 -30.58
N ALA A 348 15.64 5.26 -31.06
CA ALA A 348 16.03 4.79 -32.39
C ALA A 348 15.94 3.26 -32.53
N VAL A 349 16.28 2.50 -31.48
CA VAL A 349 16.11 1.05 -31.46
C VAL A 349 14.63 0.66 -31.40
N ALA A 350 13.82 1.35 -30.61
CA ALA A 350 12.39 1.07 -30.45
C ALA A 350 11.62 1.20 -31.77
N ARG A 351 12.03 2.11 -32.66
CA ARG A 351 11.45 2.26 -34.01
C ARG A 351 11.59 1.02 -34.90
N ASN A 352 12.49 0.09 -34.58
CA ASN A 352 12.59 -1.19 -35.30
C ASN A 352 11.49 -2.20 -34.90
N PHE A 353 10.75 -1.93 -33.82
CA PHE A 353 9.72 -2.81 -33.26
C PHE A 353 8.33 -2.16 -33.19
N ALA A 354 8.19 -0.93 -33.69
CA ALA A 354 6.93 -0.21 -33.86
C ALA A 354 6.42 -0.38 -35.28
#